data_AF-A0A174D183-F1
#
_entry.id   AF-A0A174D183-F1
#
_cell.length_a   1.000
_cell.length_b   1.000
_cell.length_c   1.000
_cell.angle_alpha   90.00
_cell.angle_beta   90.00
_cell.angle_gamma   90.00
#
_symmetry.space_group_name_H-M   'P 1'
#
loop_
_entity.id
_entity.type
_entity.pdbx_description
1 polymer ?
#
loop_
_entity_poly.entity_id
_entity_poly.type
_entity_poly.pdbx_seq_one_letter_code
_entity_poly.pdbx_strand_id
1 'polypeptide(L)'
;MITLNDYLYSGDTVFKILKKYAHDLQESAVSNQNEVDLIHCRFLMQIMDLLEHNDFLTAQSQKIREFYKYMAKEYPYLSFAFKGRIKSLIRAEAKFNGYVVEYIYDYYEKHATYPSVVELGEKLNCFRDLIAYRIVISMPKCHVKDKKERENQEIKYLYEIANVLKDFLEERGFTAEPAGGVKKSTSELLREEVRPYYRDYITNVDPDGYRSLHITFFDNSAKCYMEMQLRTKQMDDIAEIGPANHLGYEKKQESERRRRDAIPKGECIYFDEAYERGMQLQQLELKDLDVNMFAAINNSLINDGCGLYRGRLILPYEHLSRFQNDLID
;
A
#
# COMPACT_ATOMS: atom_id res chain seq x y z
N MET A 1 -14.73 6.43 23.32
CA MET A 1 -13.95 6.09 22.12
C MET A 1 -13.79 7.34 21.27
N ILE A 2 -12.55 7.67 20.90
CA ILE A 2 -12.20 8.78 20.00
C ILE A 2 -12.02 8.22 18.58
N THR A 3 -12.50 8.94 17.55
CA THR A 3 -12.48 8.47 16.15
C THR A 3 -11.97 9.53 15.19
N LEU A 4 -11.43 9.12 14.04
CA LEU A 4 -11.03 10.06 12.99
C LEU A 4 -12.22 10.92 12.51
N ASN A 5 -13.43 10.33 12.45
CA ASN A 5 -14.65 10.99 12.00
C ASN A 5 -14.93 12.30 12.75
N ASP A 6 -14.58 12.39 14.03
CA ASP A 6 -14.81 13.56 14.89
C ASP A 6 -14.08 14.83 14.39
N TYR A 7 -13.10 14.67 13.49
CA TYR A 7 -12.21 15.74 13.05
C TYR A 7 -12.33 16.10 11.55
N LEU A 8 -13.19 15.43 10.78
CA LEU A 8 -13.25 15.57 9.32
C LEU A 8 -14.20 16.68 8.80
N TYR A 9 -14.75 17.51 9.69
CA TYR A 9 -15.86 18.43 9.38
C TYR A 9 -15.60 19.89 9.80
N SER A 10 -14.34 20.30 9.96
CA SER A 10 -13.97 21.61 10.52
C SER A 10 -13.18 22.52 9.57
N GLY A 11 -12.98 22.11 8.32
CA GLY A 11 -12.12 22.80 7.36
C GLY A 11 -10.64 22.75 7.71
N ASP A 12 -10.26 21.93 8.70
CA ASP A 12 -8.89 21.80 9.17
C ASP A 12 -8.00 21.12 8.12
N THR A 13 -6.68 21.38 8.19
CA THR A 13 -5.69 20.65 7.38
C THR A 13 -5.50 19.24 7.91
N VAL A 14 -5.08 18.30 7.05
CA VAL A 14 -4.75 16.92 7.46
C VAL A 14 -3.76 16.87 8.63
N PHE A 15 -2.77 17.77 8.67
CA PHE A 15 -1.84 17.87 9.80
C PHE A 15 -2.52 18.25 11.11
N LYS A 16 -3.42 19.25 11.08
CA LYS A 16 -4.14 19.68 12.27
C LYS A 16 -5.11 18.60 12.75
N ILE A 17 -5.75 17.89 11.81
CA ILE A 17 -6.60 16.72 12.09
C ILE A 17 -5.78 15.63 12.78
N LEU A 18 -4.66 15.20 12.19
CA LEU A 18 -3.76 14.20 12.77
C LEU A 18 -3.29 14.59 14.17
N LYS A 19 -2.86 15.85 14.35
CA LYS A 19 -2.36 16.34 15.64
C LYS A 19 -3.45 16.32 16.73
N LYS A 20 -4.66 16.80 16.42
CA LYS A 20 -5.79 16.79 17.36
C LYS A 20 -6.23 15.36 17.68
N TYR A 21 -6.40 14.54 16.65
CA TYR A 21 -6.84 13.17 16.81
C TYR A 21 -5.84 12.35 17.64
N ALA A 22 -4.55 12.42 17.32
CA ALA A 22 -3.51 11.72 18.08
C ALA A 22 -3.44 12.20 19.54
N HIS A 23 -3.56 13.51 19.78
CA HIS A 23 -3.56 14.07 21.14
C HIS A 23 -4.74 13.56 21.98
N ASP A 24 -5.96 13.69 21.48
CA ASP A 24 -7.16 13.32 22.24
C ASP A 24 -7.24 11.79 22.43
N LEU A 25 -6.79 11.02 21.43
CA LEU A 25 -6.62 9.58 21.54
C LEU A 25 -5.60 9.21 22.61
N GLN A 26 -4.46 9.92 22.68
CA GLN A 26 -3.43 9.69 23.69
C GLN A 26 -3.93 9.99 25.11
N GLU A 27 -4.59 11.14 25.32
CA GLU A 27 -5.16 11.48 26.64
C GLU A 27 -6.19 10.44 27.10
N SER A 28 -7.09 10.04 26.20
CA SER A 28 -8.06 8.97 26.46
C SER A 28 -7.37 7.64 26.76
N ALA A 29 -6.34 7.27 26.00
CA ALA A 29 -5.61 6.02 26.17
C ALA A 29 -4.88 5.95 27.51
N VAL A 30 -4.25 7.04 27.95
CA VAL A 30 -3.58 7.12 29.26
C VAL A 30 -4.60 7.04 30.39
N SER A 31 -5.71 7.78 30.30
CA SER A 31 -6.75 7.76 31.33
C SER A 31 -7.41 6.39 31.49
N ASN A 32 -7.60 5.67 30.39
CA ASN A 32 -8.27 4.37 30.36
C ASN A 32 -7.31 3.17 30.36
N GLN A 33 -5.99 3.40 30.43
CA GLN A 33 -4.95 2.38 30.31
C GLN A 33 -5.11 1.50 29.05
N ASN A 34 -5.51 2.11 27.93
CA ASN A 34 -5.68 1.42 26.65
C ASN A 34 -4.36 1.41 25.86
N GLU A 35 -3.61 0.32 25.98
CA GLU A 35 -2.32 0.15 25.32
C GLU A 35 -2.41 0.07 23.78
N VAL A 36 -3.53 -0.42 23.22
CA VAL A 36 -3.75 -0.49 21.77
C VAL A 36 -3.91 0.91 21.19
N ASP A 37 -4.63 1.79 21.88
CA ASP A 37 -4.75 3.20 21.48
C ASP A 37 -3.41 3.96 21.60
N LEU A 38 -2.52 3.58 22.52
CA LEU A 38 -1.16 4.12 22.56
C LEU A 38 -0.32 3.65 21.34
N ILE A 39 -0.53 2.42 20.86
CA ILE A 39 0.07 1.94 19.61
C ILE A 39 -0.50 2.72 18.42
N HIS A 40 -1.82 2.94 18.40
CA HIS A 40 -2.51 3.71 17.36
C HIS A 40 -2.02 5.16 17.30
N CYS A 41 -1.86 5.82 18.45
CA CYS A 41 -1.29 7.16 18.53
C CYS A 41 0.12 7.19 17.90
N ARG A 42 0.99 6.21 18.20
CA ARG A 42 2.32 6.13 17.57
C ARG A 42 2.24 5.95 16.06
N PHE A 43 1.29 5.16 15.57
CA PHE A 43 1.03 5.00 14.14
C PHE A 43 0.57 6.32 13.47
N LEU A 44 -0.33 7.08 14.10
CA LEU A 44 -0.77 8.39 13.60
C LEU A 44 0.39 9.40 13.54
N MET A 45 1.27 9.39 14.55
CA MET A 45 2.48 10.22 14.56
C MET A 45 3.43 9.84 13.42
N GLN A 46 3.62 8.54 13.14
CA GLN A 46 4.41 8.09 11.98
C GLN A 46 3.85 8.60 10.65
N ILE A 47 2.52 8.61 10.48
CA ILE A 47 1.90 9.20 9.28
C ILE A 47 2.16 10.70 9.22
N MET A 48 2.03 11.40 10.34
CA MET A 48 2.29 12.84 10.41
C MET A 48 3.73 13.17 10.03
N ASP A 49 4.71 12.47 10.59
CA ASP A 49 6.13 12.63 10.28
C ASP A 49 6.41 12.37 8.80
N LEU A 50 5.80 11.32 8.23
CA LEU A 50 5.91 10.98 6.81
C LEU A 50 5.38 12.10 5.90
N LEU A 51 4.30 12.78 6.31
CA LEU A 51 3.71 13.86 5.53
C LEU A 51 4.50 15.17 5.66
N GLU A 52 5.09 15.45 6.83
CA GLU A 52 5.80 16.69 7.15
C GLU A 52 7.20 16.75 6.50
N HIS A 53 7.95 15.64 6.55
CA HIS A 53 9.35 15.62 6.14
C HIS A 53 9.52 15.33 4.63
N ASN A 54 9.47 16.35 3.77
CA ASN A 54 9.61 16.16 2.31
C ASN A 54 11.04 15.80 1.84
N ASP A 55 12.06 16.01 2.67
CA ASP A 55 13.46 15.82 2.27
C ASP A 55 13.80 14.34 2.04
N PHE A 56 13.33 13.44 2.93
CA PHE A 56 13.55 12.02 2.75
C PHE A 56 12.79 11.50 1.52
N LEU A 57 11.57 11.99 1.25
CA LEU A 57 10.81 11.63 0.05
C LEU A 57 11.55 12.04 -1.22
N THR A 58 12.21 13.19 -1.19
CA THR A 58 13.04 13.68 -2.30
C THR A 58 14.25 12.76 -2.51
N ALA A 59 14.95 12.40 -1.43
CA ALA A 59 16.09 11.49 -1.49
C ALA A 59 15.69 10.08 -1.95
N GLN A 60 14.61 9.52 -1.40
CA GLN A 60 14.06 8.23 -1.79
C GLN A 60 13.65 8.24 -3.28
N SER A 61 12.91 9.27 -3.70
CA SER A 61 12.49 9.44 -5.10
C SER A 61 13.67 9.60 -6.06
N GLN A 62 14.76 10.22 -5.62
CA GLN A 62 15.99 10.31 -6.40
C GLN A 62 16.64 8.93 -6.61
N LYS A 63 16.69 8.07 -5.59
CA LYS A 63 17.20 6.69 -5.72
C LYS A 63 16.31 5.85 -6.65
N ILE A 64 14.98 6.01 -6.57
CA ILE A 64 14.05 5.36 -7.51
C ILE A 64 14.22 5.88 -8.94
N ARG A 65 14.47 7.19 -9.11
CA ARG A 65 14.78 7.82 -10.40
C ARG A 65 16.06 7.25 -11.02
N GLU A 66 17.06 6.88 -10.22
CA GLU A 66 18.25 6.21 -10.73
C GLU A 66 17.93 4.84 -11.32
N PHE A 67 17.03 4.08 -10.70
CA PHE A 67 16.56 2.82 -11.26
C PHE A 67 15.77 3.03 -12.56
N TYR A 68 14.95 4.08 -12.62
CA TYR A 68 14.31 4.51 -13.87
C TYR A 68 15.34 4.79 -14.98
N LYS A 69 16.43 5.51 -14.68
CA LYS A 69 17.50 5.80 -15.65
C LYS A 69 18.22 4.54 -16.11
N TYR A 70 18.47 3.61 -15.18
CA TYR A 70 19.03 2.29 -15.49
C TYR A 70 18.11 1.55 -16.47
N MET A 71 16.82 1.44 -16.16
CA MET A 71 15.84 0.77 -17.04
C MET A 71 15.74 1.43 -18.42
N ALA A 72 15.78 2.76 -18.49
CA ALA A 72 15.71 3.49 -19.76
C ALA A 72 16.92 3.21 -20.68
N LYS A 73 18.05 2.81 -20.09
CA LYS A 73 19.26 2.43 -20.82
C LYS A 73 19.24 0.95 -21.23
N GLU A 74 18.88 0.06 -20.31
CA GLU A 74 18.96 -1.39 -20.54
C GLU A 74 17.74 -1.94 -21.30
N TYR A 75 16.57 -1.31 -21.16
CA TYR A 75 15.30 -1.71 -21.78
C TYR A 75 14.69 -0.62 -22.67
N PRO A 76 15.43 -0.04 -23.65
CA PRO A 76 14.98 1.12 -24.42
C PRO A 76 13.81 0.81 -25.38
N TYR A 77 13.51 -0.47 -25.62
CA TYR A 77 12.39 -0.97 -26.41
C TYR A 77 11.10 -1.15 -25.60
N LEU A 78 11.16 -1.14 -24.26
CA LEU A 78 9.96 -1.18 -23.42
C LEU A 78 9.44 0.24 -23.21
N SER A 79 8.12 0.39 -23.18
CA SER A 79 7.49 1.55 -22.55
C SER A 79 7.23 1.22 -21.08
N PHE A 80 7.52 2.15 -20.17
CA PHE A 80 7.28 1.90 -18.76
C PHE A 80 7.01 3.18 -17.96
N ALA A 81 6.29 3.02 -16.85
CA ALA A 81 5.93 4.10 -15.96
C ALA A 81 6.24 3.74 -14.51
N PHE A 82 6.75 4.70 -13.76
CA PHE A 82 6.97 4.64 -12.33
C PHE A 82 5.95 5.53 -11.65
N LYS A 83 5.20 4.98 -10.71
CA LYS A 83 4.21 5.70 -9.91
C LYS A 83 4.50 5.47 -8.43
N GLY A 84 4.67 6.54 -7.66
CA GLY A 84 4.82 6.49 -6.21
C GLY A 84 3.63 7.16 -5.51
N ARG A 85 3.15 6.54 -4.43
CA ARG A 85 2.09 7.09 -3.57
C ARG A 85 2.39 6.90 -2.08
N ILE A 86 1.95 7.85 -1.28
CA ILE A 86 1.73 7.69 0.16
C ILE A 86 0.26 7.33 0.37
N LYS A 87 -0.01 6.33 1.21
CA LYS A 87 -1.35 5.88 1.57
C LYS A 87 -2.15 7.03 2.20
N SER A 88 -3.43 7.09 1.88
CA SER A 88 -4.30 8.12 2.42
C SER A 88 -4.60 7.92 3.90
N LEU A 89 -4.95 9.01 4.59
CA LEU A 89 -5.28 8.97 6.01
C LEU A 89 -6.45 8.03 6.30
N ILE A 90 -7.56 8.14 5.55
CA ILE A 90 -8.74 7.29 5.73
C ILE A 90 -8.38 5.80 5.53
N ARG A 91 -7.57 5.48 4.52
CA ARG A 91 -7.18 4.08 4.25
C ARG A 91 -6.17 3.57 5.26
N ALA A 92 -5.29 4.42 5.77
CA ALA A 92 -4.34 4.06 6.81
C ALA A 92 -5.09 3.73 8.12
N GLU A 93 -6.05 4.57 8.50
CA GLU A 93 -6.92 4.37 9.66
C GLU A 93 -7.77 3.10 9.53
N ALA A 94 -8.41 2.89 8.38
CA ALA A 94 -9.19 1.67 8.12
C ALA A 94 -8.32 0.41 8.20
N LYS A 95 -7.07 0.49 7.75
CA LYS A 95 -6.13 -0.63 7.78
C LYS A 95 -5.63 -0.94 9.19
N PHE A 96 -5.36 0.10 9.99
CA PHE A 96 -4.98 -0.06 11.40
C PHE A 96 -6.06 -0.82 12.17
N ASN A 97 -7.28 -0.29 12.15
CA ASN A 97 -8.41 -0.92 12.84
C ASN A 97 -8.75 -2.29 12.26
N GLY A 98 -8.63 -2.45 10.94
CA GLY A 98 -8.79 -3.73 10.26
C GLY A 98 -7.86 -4.82 10.80
N TYR A 99 -6.58 -4.51 11.00
CA TYR A 99 -5.63 -5.47 11.57
C TYR A 99 -5.96 -5.86 13.01
N VAL A 100 -6.44 -4.91 13.83
CA VAL A 100 -6.89 -5.22 15.20
C VAL A 100 -8.08 -6.18 15.16
N VAL A 101 -9.10 -5.86 14.35
CA VAL A 101 -10.31 -6.67 14.18
C VAL A 101 -9.97 -8.05 13.67
N GLU A 102 -9.25 -8.14 12.54
CA GLU A 102 -8.87 -9.40 11.90
C GLU A 102 -8.06 -10.29 12.84
N TYR A 103 -7.03 -9.74 13.51
CA TYR A 103 -6.15 -10.53 14.37
C TYR A 103 -6.87 -11.03 15.63
N ILE A 104 -7.62 -10.18 16.33
CA ILE A 104 -8.35 -10.59 17.53
C ILE A 104 -9.45 -11.61 17.17
N TYR A 105 -10.17 -11.39 16.08
CA TYR A 105 -11.22 -12.30 15.61
C TYR A 105 -10.65 -13.69 15.28
N ASP A 106 -9.61 -13.76 14.45
CA ASP A 106 -9.01 -15.03 14.04
C ASP A 106 -8.36 -15.75 15.23
N TYR A 107 -7.78 -15.00 16.18
CA TYR A 107 -7.24 -15.57 17.42
C TYR A 107 -8.34 -16.16 18.29
N TYR A 108 -9.47 -15.44 18.45
CA TYR A 108 -10.61 -15.90 19.22
C TYR A 108 -11.26 -17.15 18.61
N GLU A 109 -11.48 -17.19 17.30
CA GLU A 109 -12.03 -18.39 16.64
C GLU A 109 -11.16 -19.63 16.86
N LYS A 110 -9.83 -19.45 16.93
CA LYS A 110 -8.88 -20.55 17.09
C LYS A 110 -8.67 -20.96 18.54
N HIS A 111 -8.71 -20.02 19.48
CA HIS A 111 -8.27 -20.22 20.86
C HIS A 111 -9.36 -20.00 21.92
N ALA A 112 -10.53 -19.48 21.54
CA ALA A 112 -11.62 -19.09 22.44
C ALA A 112 -11.17 -18.16 23.59
N THR A 113 -10.15 -17.34 23.33
CA THR A 113 -9.56 -16.35 24.24
C THR A 113 -8.99 -15.19 23.42
N TYR A 114 -8.43 -14.18 24.07
CA TYR A 114 -7.90 -12.98 23.42
C TYR A 114 -6.37 -12.96 23.40
N PRO A 115 -5.74 -12.38 22.36
CA PRO A 115 -4.29 -12.24 22.32
C PRO A 115 -3.81 -11.24 23.38
N SER A 116 -2.55 -11.38 23.79
CA SER A 116 -1.91 -10.36 24.61
C SER A 116 -1.70 -9.06 23.82
N VAL A 117 -1.61 -7.93 24.52
CA VAL A 117 -1.28 -6.64 23.90
C VAL A 117 0.08 -6.68 23.19
N VAL A 118 1.03 -7.44 23.73
CA VAL A 118 2.37 -7.60 23.12
C VAL A 118 2.26 -8.28 21.76
N GLU A 119 1.56 -9.42 21.67
CA GLU A 119 1.32 -10.12 20.41
C GLU A 119 0.59 -9.25 19.39
N LEU A 120 -0.44 -8.52 19.83
CA LEU A 120 -1.17 -7.58 18.98
C LEU A 120 -0.26 -6.43 18.50
N GLY A 121 0.56 -5.87 19.38
CA GLY A 121 1.50 -4.80 19.06
C GLY A 121 2.56 -5.20 18.03
N GLU A 122 3.08 -6.43 18.10
CA GLU A 122 4.00 -6.96 17.09
C GLU A 122 3.36 -7.04 15.70
N LYS A 123 2.07 -7.39 15.63
CA LYS A 123 1.30 -7.40 14.36
C LYS A 123 1.04 -5.98 13.83
N LEU A 124 0.75 -5.03 14.72
CA LEU A 124 0.49 -3.64 14.35
C LEU A 124 1.76 -2.87 13.94
N ASN A 125 2.95 -3.33 14.30
CA ASN A 125 4.22 -2.72 13.84
C ASN A 125 4.55 -3.01 12.36
N CYS A 126 3.71 -3.75 11.62
CA CYS A 126 4.03 -4.28 10.29
C CYS A 126 3.47 -3.47 9.09
N PHE A 127 3.24 -2.16 9.22
CA PHE A 127 2.78 -1.33 8.09
C PHE A 127 3.89 -1.08 7.07
N ARG A 128 3.97 -1.98 6.09
CA ARG A 128 5.04 -2.01 5.07
C ARG A 128 4.76 -1.21 3.80
N ASP A 129 3.52 -0.74 3.62
CA ASP A 129 3.02 -0.16 2.38
C ASP A 129 2.46 1.26 2.56
N LEU A 130 2.83 1.98 3.63
CA LEU A 130 2.48 3.40 3.76
C LEU A 130 3.03 4.19 2.58
N ILE A 131 4.25 3.89 2.15
CA ILE A 131 4.80 4.29 0.86
C ILE A 131 4.74 3.08 -0.08
N ALA A 132 4.20 3.29 -1.28
CA ALA A 132 4.20 2.27 -2.31
C ALA A 132 4.62 2.86 -3.65
N TYR A 133 5.52 2.15 -4.33
CA TYR A 133 5.92 2.42 -5.70
C TYR A 133 5.44 1.30 -6.60
N ARG A 134 5.21 1.65 -7.86
CA ARG A 134 4.82 0.71 -8.90
C ARG A 134 5.60 0.98 -10.17
N ILE A 135 6.12 -0.07 -10.75
CA ILE A 135 6.73 -0.08 -12.08
C ILE A 135 5.81 -0.88 -13.00
N VAL A 136 5.28 -0.20 -14.01
CA VAL A 136 4.43 -0.82 -15.04
C VAL A 136 5.20 -0.84 -16.34
N ILE A 137 5.39 -2.03 -16.92
CA ILE A 137 6.06 -2.19 -18.22
C ILE A 137 5.07 -2.59 -19.32
N SER A 138 5.39 -2.25 -20.56
CA SER A 138 4.70 -2.72 -21.75
C SER A 138 5.67 -2.87 -22.90
N MET A 139 5.53 -3.95 -23.66
CA MET A 139 6.17 -4.11 -24.95
C MET A 139 5.30 -3.43 -26.02
N PRO A 140 5.80 -2.43 -26.76
CA PRO A 140 5.10 -1.84 -27.89
C PRO A 140 4.68 -2.87 -28.94
N LYS A 141 3.48 -2.68 -29.51
CA LYS A 141 2.92 -3.57 -30.54
C LYS A 141 3.73 -3.58 -31.85
N CYS A 142 4.50 -2.54 -32.13
CA CYS A 142 5.38 -2.49 -33.30
C CYS A 142 6.49 -3.54 -33.22
N HIS A 143 7.01 -3.85 -32.02
CA HIS A 143 8.08 -4.84 -31.84
C HIS A 143 7.58 -6.28 -31.92
N VAL A 144 6.38 -6.55 -31.39
CA VAL A 144 5.80 -7.90 -31.37
C VAL A 144 4.31 -7.85 -31.71
N LYS A 145 4.00 -8.34 -32.92
CA LYS A 145 2.63 -8.37 -33.46
C LYS A 145 1.77 -9.41 -32.75
N ASP A 146 2.32 -10.60 -32.50
CA ASP A 146 1.57 -11.66 -31.81
C ASP A 146 1.33 -11.30 -30.34
N LYS A 147 0.07 -11.43 -29.91
CA LYS A 147 -0.34 -11.02 -28.57
C LYS A 147 0.26 -11.94 -27.49
N LYS A 148 0.28 -13.26 -27.73
CA LYS A 148 0.72 -14.25 -26.75
C LYS A 148 2.22 -14.18 -26.56
N GLU A 149 2.97 -14.05 -27.65
CA GLU A 149 4.41 -13.85 -27.62
C GLU A 149 4.77 -12.56 -26.90
N ARG A 150 4.02 -11.47 -27.15
CA ARG A 150 4.22 -10.21 -26.42
C ARG A 150 4.00 -10.37 -24.92
N GLU A 151 2.92 -11.03 -24.50
CA GLU A 151 2.64 -11.31 -23.08
C GLU A 151 3.76 -12.14 -22.43
N ASN A 152 4.27 -13.17 -23.14
CA ASN A 152 5.39 -13.99 -22.67
C ASN A 152 6.67 -13.16 -22.48
N GLN A 153 6.99 -12.27 -23.44
CA GLN A 153 8.14 -11.39 -23.36
C GLN A 153 8.00 -10.37 -22.23
N GLU A 154 6.84 -9.74 -22.07
CA GLU A 154 6.59 -8.82 -20.96
C GLU A 154 6.79 -9.52 -19.61
N ILE A 155 6.29 -10.76 -19.44
CA ILE A 155 6.52 -11.54 -18.22
C ILE A 155 8.01 -11.83 -18.02
N LYS A 156 8.72 -12.24 -19.07
CA LYS A 156 10.17 -12.49 -19.02
C LYS A 156 10.94 -11.26 -18.54
N TYR A 157 10.69 -10.09 -19.16
CA TYR A 157 11.33 -8.84 -18.77
C TYR A 157 10.95 -8.41 -17.35
N LEU A 158 9.72 -8.65 -16.93
CA LEU A 158 9.29 -8.34 -15.57
C LEU A 158 10.12 -9.09 -14.52
N TYR A 159 10.36 -10.39 -14.73
CA TYR A 159 11.22 -11.19 -13.85
C TYR A 159 12.69 -10.78 -13.94
N GLU A 160 13.18 -10.43 -15.13
CA GLU A 160 14.54 -9.92 -15.33
C GLU A 160 14.78 -8.62 -14.52
N ILE A 161 13.84 -7.68 -14.60
CA ILE A 161 13.83 -6.44 -13.81
C ILE A 161 13.80 -6.77 -12.31
N ALA A 162 12.96 -7.72 -11.88
CA ALA A 162 12.88 -8.15 -10.47
C ALA A 162 14.22 -8.70 -9.95
N ASN A 163 14.94 -9.46 -10.79
CA ASN A 163 16.24 -10.04 -10.46
C ASN A 163 17.34 -9.00 -10.25
N VAL A 164 17.20 -7.78 -10.81
CA VAL A 164 18.17 -6.69 -10.65
C VAL A 164 17.73 -5.69 -9.57
N LEU A 165 16.43 -5.43 -9.46
CA LEU A 165 15.86 -4.40 -8.59
C LEU A 165 16.33 -4.51 -7.13
N LYS A 166 16.38 -5.73 -6.59
CA LYS A 166 16.77 -5.97 -5.19
C LYS A 166 18.16 -5.41 -4.91
N ASP A 167 19.16 -5.93 -5.60
CA ASP A 167 20.56 -5.59 -5.35
C ASP A 167 20.83 -4.11 -5.71
N PHE A 168 20.20 -3.61 -6.78
CA PHE A 168 20.32 -2.20 -7.18
C PHE A 168 19.89 -1.23 -6.06
N LEU A 169 18.79 -1.53 -5.36
CA LEU A 169 18.31 -0.71 -4.26
C LEU A 169 19.11 -0.95 -2.97
N GLU A 170 19.57 -2.17 -2.71
CA GLU A 170 20.42 -2.43 -1.54
C GLU A 170 21.73 -1.64 -1.58
N GLU A 171 22.37 -1.55 -2.74
CA GLU A 171 23.55 -0.70 -2.98
C GLU A 171 23.28 0.80 -2.70
N ARG A 172 22.01 1.21 -2.67
CA ARG A 172 21.57 2.60 -2.45
C ARG A 172 20.97 2.82 -1.07
N GLY A 173 21.26 1.91 -0.14
CA GLY A 173 20.88 2.03 1.27
C GLY A 173 19.44 1.63 1.56
N PHE A 174 18.83 0.78 0.73
CA PHE A 174 17.65 0.03 1.12
C PHE A 174 18.04 -1.33 1.67
N THR A 175 17.15 -1.99 2.40
CA THR A 175 17.31 -3.39 2.83
C THR A 175 16.09 -4.16 2.35
N ALA A 176 16.27 -5.23 1.58
CA ALA A 176 15.14 -6.05 1.16
C ALA A 176 14.62 -6.89 2.32
N GLU A 177 13.31 -6.87 2.51
CA GLU A 177 12.65 -7.59 3.59
C GLU A 177 12.16 -8.96 3.10
N PRO A 178 12.44 -10.06 3.83
CA PRO A 178 11.96 -11.38 3.46
C PRO A 178 10.43 -11.42 3.38
N ALA A 179 9.90 -12.09 2.36
CA ALA A 179 8.45 -12.25 2.17
C ALA A 179 7.82 -13.29 3.12
N GLY A 180 8.62 -13.96 3.96
CA GLY A 180 8.13 -14.97 4.91
C GLY A 180 7.50 -16.20 4.24
N GLY A 181 7.82 -16.48 2.97
CA GLY A 181 7.25 -17.58 2.20
C GLY A 181 5.85 -17.33 1.64
N VAL A 182 5.25 -16.15 1.89
CA VAL A 182 3.95 -15.78 1.34
C VAL A 182 4.03 -15.70 -0.19
N LYS A 183 3.14 -16.41 -0.89
CA LYS A 183 3.06 -16.41 -2.37
C LYS A 183 4.44 -16.67 -3.01
N LYS A 184 5.18 -17.66 -2.50
CA LYS A 184 6.50 -18.02 -3.00
C LYS A 184 6.43 -18.32 -4.51
N SER A 185 7.33 -17.72 -5.29
CA SER A 185 7.38 -17.92 -6.74
C SER A 185 7.72 -19.37 -7.09
N THR A 186 7.03 -19.92 -8.08
CA THR A 186 7.38 -21.18 -8.74
C THR A 186 8.00 -20.95 -10.12
N SER A 187 8.27 -19.69 -10.49
CA SER A 187 8.84 -19.34 -11.80
C SER A 187 10.36 -19.57 -11.81
N GLU A 188 10.84 -20.30 -12.80
CA GLU A 188 12.28 -20.47 -13.07
C GLU A 188 12.95 -19.16 -13.51
N LEU A 189 12.16 -18.16 -13.93
CA LEU A 189 12.68 -16.86 -14.36
C LEU A 189 13.13 -16.00 -13.17
N LEU A 190 12.69 -16.31 -11.94
CA LEU A 190 13.11 -15.61 -10.73
C LEU A 190 14.28 -16.36 -10.08
N ARG A 191 15.43 -15.67 -9.96
CA ARG A 191 16.67 -16.22 -9.39
C ARG A 191 16.45 -16.69 -7.95
N GLU A 192 17.12 -17.78 -7.57
CA GLU A 192 16.97 -18.40 -6.24
C GLU A 192 17.33 -17.43 -5.11
N GLU A 193 18.31 -16.56 -5.33
CA GLU A 193 18.83 -15.64 -4.32
C GLU A 193 17.86 -14.50 -4.01
N VAL A 194 17.05 -14.07 -4.98
CA VAL A 194 16.06 -12.99 -4.81
C VAL A 194 14.68 -13.53 -4.45
N ARG A 195 14.38 -14.79 -4.79
CA ARG A 195 13.07 -15.41 -4.61
C ARG A 195 12.49 -15.29 -3.19
N PRO A 196 13.25 -15.41 -2.09
CA PRO A 196 12.73 -15.27 -0.73
C PRO A 196 12.16 -13.89 -0.39
N TYR A 197 12.49 -12.86 -1.18
CA TYR A 197 12.10 -11.46 -0.93
C TYR A 197 10.87 -11.03 -1.72
N TYR A 198 10.42 -11.84 -2.69
CA TYR A 198 9.26 -11.52 -3.53
C TYR A 198 8.02 -12.32 -3.13
N ARG A 199 6.87 -11.63 -3.11
CA ARG A 199 5.55 -12.25 -3.18
C ARG A 199 5.12 -12.26 -4.65
N ASP A 200 4.90 -13.44 -5.21
CA ASP A 200 4.63 -13.64 -6.63
C ASP A 200 3.17 -14.06 -6.87
N TYR A 201 2.35 -13.08 -7.26
CA TYR A 201 0.95 -13.28 -7.64
C TYR A 201 0.79 -13.63 -9.13
N ILE A 202 1.87 -13.68 -9.91
CA ILE A 202 1.85 -14.05 -11.32
C ILE A 202 1.75 -15.56 -11.47
N THR A 203 2.54 -16.30 -10.67
CA THR A 203 2.48 -17.76 -10.60
C THR A 203 1.42 -18.27 -9.62
N ASN A 204 1.10 -17.49 -8.59
CA ASN A 204 0.07 -17.81 -7.60
C ASN A 204 -1.18 -16.93 -7.78
N VAL A 205 -1.84 -17.08 -8.94
CA VAL A 205 -2.95 -16.23 -9.39
C VAL A 205 -4.11 -16.26 -8.40
N ASP A 206 -4.60 -15.06 -8.03
CA ASP A 206 -5.77 -14.92 -7.18
C ASP A 206 -7.08 -15.17 -7.96
N PRO A 207 -8.18 -15.55 -7.29
CA PRO A 207 -9.45 -15.87 -7.97
C PRO A 207 -10.02 -14.73 -8.83
N ASP A 208 -9.68 -13.48 -8.50
CA ASP A 208 -10.09 -12.27 -9.22
C ASP A 208 -9.18 -11.92 -10.42
N GLY A 209 -8.12 -12.71 -10.64
CA GLY A 209 -7.15 -12.52 -11.71
C GLY A 209 -6.05 -11.51 -11.39
N TYR A 210 -5.91 -11.09 -10.13
CA TYR A 210 -4.82 -10.22 -9.70
C TYR A 210 -3.44 -10.87 -9.96
N ARG A 211 -2.52 -10.11 -10.57
CA ARG A 211 -1.15 -10.55 -10.89
C ARG A 211 -0.18 -9.39 -10.70
N SER A 212 0.91 -9.62 -9.97
CA SER A 212 2.00 -8.67 -9.72
C SER A 212 3.16 -9.37 -9.00
N LEU A 213 4.37 -8.81 -9.06
CA LEU A 213 5.45 -9.14 -8.13
C LEU A 213 5.57 -8.04 -7.09
N HIS A 214 5.60 -8.39 -5.80
CA HIS A 214 5.77 -7.42 -4.72
C HIS A 214 7.06 -7.73 -3.97
N ILE A 215 7.86 -6.70 -3.73
CA ILE A 215 9.01 -6.73 -2.82
C ILE A 215 8.87 -5.59 -1.82
N THR A 216 9.28 -5.83 -0.58
CA THR A 216 9.28 -4.81 0.46
C THR A 216 10.72 -4.41 0.75
N PHE A 217 10.97 -3.12 0.88
CA PHE A 217 12.25 -2.59 1.33
C PHE A 217 12.08 -1.78 2.61
N PHE A 218 13.10 -1.79 3.45
CA PHE A 218 13.31 -0.78 4.48
C PHE A 218 14.32 0.26 3.96
N ASP A 219 13.94 1.53 3.93
CA ASP A 219 14.84 2.63 3.60
C ASP A 219 15.67 2.98 4.83
N ASN A 220 16.97 2.65 4.81
CA ASN A 220 17.84 2.87 5.96
C ASN A 220 18.07 4.35 6.27
N SER A 221 17.88 5.23 5.29
CA SER A 221 18.01 6.68 5.44
C SER A 221 16.74 7.28 6.06
N ALA A 222 15.57 6.90 5.53
CA ALA A 222 14.28 7.43 5.97
C ALA A 222 13.66 6.69 7.17
N LYS A 223 14.23 5.54 7.56
CA LYS A 223 13.72 4.66 8.61
C LYS A 223 12.26 4.26 8.42
N CYS A 224 11.86 4.05 7.18
CA CYS A 224 10.49 3.67 6.82
C CYS A 224 10.49 2.48 5.85
N TYR A 225 9.39 1.74 5.86
CA TYR A 225 9.15 0.70 4.87
C TYR A 225 8.52 1.28 3.61
N MET A 226 8.87 0.69 2.47
CA MET A 226 8.19 0.91 1.21
C MET A 226 7.95 -0.41 0.49
N GLU A 227 6.81 -0.51 -0.18
CA GLU A 227 6.50 -1.62 -1.08
C GLU A 227 6.78 -1.22 -2.53
N MET A 228 7.44 -2.08 -3.30
CA MET A 228 7.59 -1.94 -4.75
C MET A 228 6.80 -3.04 -5.47
N GLN A 229 5.94 -2.63 -6.40
CA GLN A 229 5.10 -3.52 -7.20
C GLN A 229 5.54 -3.50 -8.66
N LEU A 230 5.79 -4.68 -9.24
CA LEU A 230 6.08 -4.83 -10.67
C LEU A 230 4.87 -5.42 -11.38
N ARG A 231 4.44 -4.79 -12.47
CA ARG A 231 3.29 -5.21 -13.28
C ARG A 231 3.57 -5.03 -14.77
N THR A 232 2.95 -5.86 -15.60
CA THR A 232 2.75 -5.50 -17.01
C THR A 232 1.57 -4.54 -17.15
N LYS A 233 1.42 -3.87 -18.29
CA LYS A 233 0.29 -2.97 -18.55
C LYS A 233 -1.06 -3.66 -18.38
N GLN A 234 -1.19 -4.91 -18.87
CA GLN A 234 -2.43 -5.67 -18.71
C GLN A 234 -2.72 -6.00 -17.24
N MET A 235 -1.69 -6.35 -16.46
CA MET A 235 -1.84 -6.58 -15.02
C MET A 235 -2.29 -5.30 -14.30
N ASP A 236 -1.72 -4.14 -14.66
CA ASP A 236 -2.13 -2.86 -14.09
C ASP A 236 -3.56 -2.49 -14.46
N ASP A 237 -3.99 -2.74 -15.71
CA ASP A 237 -5.37 -2.51 -16.13
C ASP A 237 -6.36 -3.37 -15.33
N ILE A 238 -6.05 -4.65 -15.10
CA ILE A 238 -6.87 -5.55 -14.29
C ILE A 238 -6.99 -5.04 -12.85
N ALA A 239 -5.90 -4.55 -12.27
CA ALA A 239 -5.83 -4.12 -10.87
C ALA A 239 -6.37 -2.70 -10.61
N GLU A 240 -6.37 -1.82 -11.60
CA GLU A 240 -6.85 -0.44 -11.43
C GLU A 240 -8.28 -0.24 -11.91
N ILE A 241 -8.66 -0.84 -13.04
CA ILE A 241 -9.96 -0.60 -13.69
C ILE A 241 -10.71 -1.89 -14.04
N GLY A 242 -10.10 -3.06 -13.87
CA GLY A 242 -10.67 -4.35 -14.22
C GLY A 242 -11.36 -5.09 -13.07
N PRO A 243 -11.48 -6.42 -13.16
CA PRO A 243 -12.23 -7.22 -12.18
C PRO A 243 -11.56 -7.27 -10.80
N ALA A 244 -10.22 -7.16 -10.74
CA ALA A 244 -9.46 -7.07 -9.50
C ALA A 244 -9.23 -5.61 -9.08
N ASN A 245 -10.13 -4.69 -9.50
CA ASN A 245 -9.93 -3.28 -9.19
C ASN A 245 -9.90 -3.03 -7.68
N HIS A 246 -9.18 -1.96 -7.31
CA HIS A 246 -9.03 -1.56 -5.92
C HIS A 246 -10.37 -1.40 -5.17
N LEU A 247 -11.45 -0.98 -5.84
CA LEU A 247 -12.79 -0.87 -5.26
C LEU A 247 -13.40 -2.22 -4.85
N GLY A 248 -13.28 -3.25 -5.69
CA GLY A 248 -13.74 -4.60 -5.38
C GLY A 248 -12.97 -5.22 -4.21
N TYR A 249 -11.64 -5.01 -4.21
CA TYR A 249 -10.77 -5.44 -3.12
C TYR A 249 -11.12 -4.75 -1.79
N GLU A 250 -11.38 -3.44 -1.83
CA GLU A 250 -11.82 -2.66 -0.65
C GLU A 250 -13.13 -3.22 -0.08
N LYS A 251 -14.15 -3.47 -0.91
CA LYS A 251 -15.42 -4.05 -0.46
C LYS A 251 -15.26 -5.42 0.20
N LYS A 252 -14.34 -6.25 -0.29
CA LYS A 252 -14.05 -7.55 0.32
C LYS A 252 -13.42 -7.38 1.70
N GLN A 253 -12.45 -6.49 1.85
CA GLN A 253 -11.88 -6.17 3.16
C GLN A 253 -12.93 -5.59 4.11
N GLU A 254 -13.79 -4.71 3.62
CA GLU A 254 -14.90 -4.16 4.42
C GLU A 254 -15.83 -5.27 4.93
N SER A 255 -16.14 -6.27 4.09
CA SER A 255 -16.94 -7.41 4.51
C SER A 255 -16.25 -8.28 5.57
N GLU A 256 -14.95 -8.52 5.42
CA GLU A 256 -14.15 -9.31 6.37
C GLU A 256 -14.02 -8.58 7.72
N ARG A 257 -13.99 -7.24 7.68
CA ARG A 257 -13.93 -6.36 8.86
C ARG A 257 -15.30 -6.11 9.51
N ARG A 258 -16.40 -6.55 8.89
CA ARG A 258 -17.75 -6.56 9.49
C ARG A 258 -18.01 -7.80 10.35
N ARG A 259 -17.10 -8.76 10.39
CA ARG A 259 -17.21 -9.95 11.24
C ARG A 259 -17.17 -9.53 12.71
N ARG A 260 -18.21 -9.89 13.45
CA ARG A 260 -18.41 -9.56 14.87
C ARG A 260 -19.22 -10.62 15.61
N ASP A 261 -19.91 -11.47 14.87
CA ASP A 261 -20.79 -12.54 15.34
C ASP A 261 -20.15 -13.47 16.36
N ALA A 262 -18.85 -13.75 16.26
CA ALA A 262 -18.14 -14.59 17.22
C ALA A 262 -17.79 -13.91 18.56
N ILE A 263 -17.66 -12.57 18.61
CA ILE A 263 -17.16 -11.85 19.80
C ILE A 263 -18.28 -10.98 20.40
N PRO A 264 -18.78 -11.32 21.61
CA PRO A 264 -19.82 -10.52 22.27
C PRO A 264 -19.36 -9.09 22.61
N LYS A 265 -20.31 -8.14 22.57
CA LYS A 265 -20.03 -6.75 22.93
C LYS A 265 -19.70 -6.59 24.40
N GLY A 266 -18.60 -5.88 24.68
CA GLY A 266 -18.06 -5.63 26.00
C GLY A 266 -17.02 -6.64 26.45
N GLU A 267 -16.81 -7.76 25.75
CA GLU A 267 -15.82 -8.76 26.16
C GLU A 267 -14.38 -8.38 25.81
N CYS A 268 -14.17 -7.69 24.67
CA CYS A 268 -12.87 -7.20 24.28
C CYS A 268 -12.97 -5.74 23.82
N ILE A 269 -12.54 -4.81 24.69
CA ILE A 269 -12.61 -3.37 24.41
C ILE A 269 -11.80 -2.98 23.17
N TYR A 270 -10.63 -3.59 22.95
CA TYR A 270 -9.78 -3.31 21.78
C TYR A 270 -10.45 -3.71 20.48
N PHE A 271 -11.13 -4.85 20.46
CA PHE A 271 -11.91 -5.30 19.32
C PHE A 271 -13.11 -4.39 19.07
N ASP A 272 -13.85 -4.06 20.13
CA ASP A 272 -15.05 -3.24 20.03
C ASP A 272 -14.75 -1.84 19.51
N GLU A 273 -13.71 -1.18 20.02
CA GLU A 273 -13.32 0.15 19.58
C GLU A 273 -12.77 0.14 18.14
N ALA A 274 -11.91 -0.81 17.80
CA ALA A 274 -11.39 -0.92 16.44
C ALA A 274 -12.49 -1.25 15.41
N TYR A 275 -13.41 -2.16 15.77
CA TYR A 275 -14.57 -2.47 14.95
C TYR A 275 -15.43 -1.23 14.71
N GLU A 276 -15.77 -0.50 15.77
CA GLU A 276 -16.63 0.69 15.66
C GLU A 276 -15.96 1.81 14.85
N ARG A 277 -14.65 2.09 15.06
CA ARG A 277 -13.88 3.02 14.21
C ARG A 277 -13.94 2.61 12.73
N GLY A 278 -13.73 1.32 12.45
CA GLY A 278 -13.80 0.78 11.09
C GLY A 278 -15.19 0.94 10.46
N MET A 279 -16.26 0.68 11.23
CA MET A 279 -17.64 0.82 10.76
C MET A 279 -18.01 2.26 10.46
N GLN A 280 -17.60 3.20 11.31
CA GLN A 280 -17.86 4.63 11.10
C GLN A 280 -17.12 5.18 9.88
N LEU A 281 -15.91 4.70 9.61
CA LEU A 281 -15.19 5.05 8.38
C LEU A 281 -15.88 4.55 7.12
N GLN A 282 -16.42 3.33 7.14
CA GLN A 282 -17.16 2.77 5.99
C GLN A 282 -18.44 3.53 5.67
N GLN A 283 -19.01 4.23 6.65
CA GLN A 283 -20.24 5.01 6.52
C GLN A 283 -19.98 6.48 6.16
N LEU A 284 -18.73 6.86 5.89
CA LEU A 284 -18.38 8.22 5.50
C LEU A 284 -18.98 8.59 4.13
N GLU A 285 -19.77 9.65 4.12
CA GLU A 285 -20.19 10.33 2.91
C GLU A 285 -19.13 11.37 2.52
N LEU A 286 -18.27 11.04 1.55
CA LEU A 286 -17.12 11.89 1.21
C LEU A 286 -17.50 13.31 0.78
N LYS A 287 -18.71 13.47 0.22
CA LYS A 287 -19.25 14.78 -0.18
C LYS A 287 -19.52 15.73 0.98
N ASP A 288 -19.68 15.19 2.20
CA ASP A 288 -20.05 15.95 3.39
C ASP A 288 -18.80 16.33 4.22
N LEU A 289 -17.61 15.85 3.84
CA LEU A 289 -16.36 16.16 4.54
C LEU A 289 -15.94 17.61 4.29
N ASP A 290 -15.56 18.30 5.35
CA ASP A 290 -14.97 19.64 5.31
C ASP A 290 -13.52 19.56 5.81
N VAL A 291 -12.60 19.34 4.87
CA VAL A 291 -11.16 19.23 5.10
C VAL A 291 -10.44 20.08 4.06
N ASN A 292 -9.47 20.89 4.49
CA ASN A 292 -8.75 21.78 3.58
C ASN A 292 -8.07 20.99 2.43
N MET A 293 -8.20 21.50 1.20
CA MET A 293 -7.71 20.88 -0.05
C MET A 293 -8.39 19.54 -0.41
N PHE A 294 -9.58 19.27 0.15
CA PHE A 294 -10.40 18.13 -0.20
C PHE A 294 -11.79 18.58 -0.65
N ALA A 295 -12.31 17.99 -1.74
CA ALA A 295 -13.69 18.13 -2.15
C ALA A 295 -14.16 16.85 -2.86
N ALA A 296 -15.41 16.46 -2.67
CA ALA A 296 -16.02 15.35 -3.39
C ALA A 296 -17.47 15.67 -3.78
N ILE A 297 -17.90 15.20 -4.95
CA ILE A 297 -19.32 15.20 -5.34
C ILE A 297 -19.96 13.88 -4.88
N ASN A 298 -19.20 12.79 -4.95
CA ASN A 298 -19.55 11.45 -4.50
C ASN A 298 -18.28 10.60 -4.33
N ASN A 299 -18.42 9.32 -3.99
CA ASN A 299 -17.30 8.42 -3.72
C ASN A 299 -16.46 8.04 -4.96
N SER A 300 -16.80 8.54 -6.15
CA SER A 300 -16.03 8.35 -7.40
C SER A 300 -15.43 9.66 -7.93
N LEU A 301 -16.15 10.77 -7.78
CA LEU A 301 -15.77 12.11 -8.24
C LEU A 301 -15.18 12.91 -7.07
N ILE A 302 -13.86 12.78 -6.91
CA ILE A 302 -13.10 13.31 -5.77
C ILE A 302 -11.94 14.15 -6.28
N ASN A 303 -11.79 15.35 -5.72
CA ASN A 303 -10.61 16.20 -5.83
C ASN A 303 -9.87 16.19 -4.48
N ASP A 304 -8.83 15.36 -4.39
CA ASP A 304 -8.06 15.16 -3.17
C ASP A 304 -6.63 15.70 -3.34
N GLY A 305 -6.43 16.95 -2.90
CA GLY A 305 -5.13 17.63 -2.95
C GLY A 305 -4.29 17.44 -1.68
N CYS A 306 -4.86 16.90 -0.60
CA CYS A 306 -4.18 16.70 0.68
C CYS A 306 -3.87 15.24 1.02
N GLY A 307 -4.31 14.30 0.18
CA GLY A 307 -4.09 12.86 0.40
C GLY A 307 -5.03 12.26 1.45
N LEU A 308 -6.20 12.84 1.67
CA LEU A 308 -7.17 12.36 2.66
C LEU A 308 -7.76 10.99 2.28
N TYR A 309 -8.03 10.75 0.99
CA TYR A 309 -8.76 9.57 0.51
C TYR A 309 -8.02 8.79 -0.60
N ARG A 310 -7.54 9.45 -1.66
CA ARG A 310 -6.82 8.83 -2.79
C ARG A 310 -5.35 8.58 -2.47
N GLY A 311 -4.80 9.34 -1.55
CA GLY A 311 -3.40 9.29 -1.15
C GLY A 311 -2.56 10.29 -1.92
N ARG A 312 -1.37 10.61 -1.40
CA ARG A 312 -0.50 11.65 -1.97
C ARG A 312 0.42 11.03 -3.01
N LEU A 313 0.37 11.53 -4.24
CA LEU A 313 1.34 11.15 -5.28
C LEU A 313 2.70 11.77 -4.97
N ILE A 314 3.76 10.96 -5.03
CA ILE A 314 5.13 11.41 -4.70
C ILE A 314 6.12 11.26 -5.86
N LEU A 315 5.79 10.45 -6.89
CA LEU A 315 6.68 10.24 -8.03
C LEU A 315 5.88 9.84 -9.28
N PRO A 316 5.95 10.64 -10.35
CA PRO A 316 5.66 10.17 -11.69
C PRO A 316 6.91 10.27 -12.60
N TYR A 317 7.36 9.14 -13.15
CA TYR A 317 8.29 9.11 -14.28
C TYR A 317 7.75 8.21 -15.38
N GLU A 318 7.82 8.67 -16.62
CA GLU A 318 7.31 7.95 -17.78
C GLU A 318 8.41 7.84 -18.83
N HIS A 319 8.63 6.62 -19.30
CA HIS A 319 9.48 6.33 -20.44
C HIS A 319 8.62 5.80 -21.58
N LEU A 320 8.62 6.53 -22.68
CA LEU A 320 8.06 6.05 -23.93
C LEU A 320 9.18 5.35 -24.70
N SER A 321 8.92 4.13 -25.17
CA SER A 321 9.85 3.41 -26.03
C SER A 321 10.29 4.31 -27.19
N ARG A 322 11.60 4.44 -27.37
CA ARG A 322 12.20 5.33 -28.37
C ARG A 322 12.10 4.78 -29.80
N PHE A 323 11.70 3.51 -29.95
CA PHE A 323 11.64 2.84 -31.24
C PHE A 323 10.18 2.77 -31.73
N GLN A 324 9.74 3.84 -32.41
CA GLN A 324 8.39 3.89 -32.98
C GLN A 324 8.32 3.51 -34.47
N ASN A 325 9.45 3.26 -35.14
CA ASN A 325 9.49 2.87 -36.55
C ASN A 325 10.36 1.64 -36.80
N ASP A 326 9.94 0.79 -37.74
CA ASP A 326 10.71 -0.33 -38.33
C ASP A 326 11.90 0.13 -39.20
N LEU A 327 12.27 1.41 -39.11
CA LEU A 327 13.40 2.02 -39.81
C LEU A 327 14.20 2.80 -38.77
N ILE A 328 15.28 2.16 -38.34
CA ILE A 328 16.39 2.81 -37.64
C ILE A 328 17.34 3.25 -38.74
N ASP A 329 17.56 4.55 -38.88
CA ASP A 329 18.85 5.07 -39.35
C ASP A 329 19.67 5.47 -38.11
#